data_AF-R9K9D6-F1
#
_entry.id   AF-R9K9D6-F1
#
_cell.length_a   1.000
_cell.length_b   1.000
_cell.length_c   1.000
_cell.angle_alpha   90.00
_cell.angle_beta   90.00
_cell.angle_gamma   90.00
#
_symmetry.space_group_name_H-M   'P 1'
#
loop_
_entity.id
_entity.type
_entity.pdbx_description
1 polymer ?
#
loop_
_entity_poly.entity_id
_entity_poly.type
_entity_poly.pdbx_seq_one_letter_code
_entity_poly.pdbx_strand_id
1 'polypeptide(L)'
;MNRKKIGIIVAAVAAAAAIGGGAWYFLKEKGGSGSKADKVYVETVESLTAANSGSQSRYSGIVEAQETWEVNKDAEREIKEVFVKKGDMVEEGAKLFEYDMDEVASEIQQAQLELEGMQNDISNLQSQINQLTKERNSVSADEKFEYTADIQEKQNSIKQTEYNIEGKKAEIQKKQESMDKAVVTSKIAGVVKSINESGMDMMGESAAYMTILAVGDYRVKGTVSETNVQFLSEEQPVILRSRVDEEQTWAGKISKIDTQNEEQGNNNDMYYDDSSGGAEKATKYPFYVALDSTEGLMMGQHVFIELDQGQTEEKEGLWLFEAYIVQEEESAYVWADNGKNRLEKREVELGEYDENLGAYEIVSGLSGEDAIAFPMEGLYEGVATVTDISEVDYTSPLYNQEGEEGVDGENFDGGMGADGENFDSDMGADGENFDGEGSGDSGSDGGEETGEGLEDGTDPGSEDSGSGETESFDGMPREGGEENTEAGDAGADEEPAPKSGGVMDELTVTGE
;
A
#
# COMPACT_ATOMS: atom_id res chain seq x y z
N MET A 1 1.38 90.22 -48.29
CA MET A 1 0.45 89.50 -47.39
C MET A 1 0.37 90.28 -46.06
N ASN A 2 -0.82 90.67 -45.61
CA ASN A 2 -0.98 91.59 -44.46
C ASN A 2 -0.40 90.98 -43.17
N ARG A 3 0.33 91.76 -42.37
CA ARG A 3 1.00 91.33 -41.12
C ARG A 3 0.06 90.63 -40.11
N LYS A 4 -1.26 90.87 -40.21
CA LYS A 4 -2.31 90.18 -39.43
C LYS A 4 -2.57 88.73 -39.87
N LYS A 5 -2.35 88.38 -41.14
CA LYS A 5 -2.53 87.02 -41.68
C LYS A 5 -1.34 86.11 -41.37
N ILE A 6 -0.13 86.67 -41.23
CA ILE A 6 1.08 85.91 -40.88
C ILE A 6 1.05 85.48 -39.40
N GLY A 7 0.59 86.35 -38.49
CA GLY A 7 0.45 86.00 -37.06
C GLY A 7 -0.56 84.88 -36.78
N ILE A 8 -1.65 84.81 -37.56
CA ILE A 8 -2.68 83.77 -37.42
C ILE A 8 -2.16 82.41 -37.91
N ILE A 9 -1.37 82.39 -38.99
CA ILE A 9 -0.78 81.15 -39.52
C ILE A 9 0.29 80.62 -38.56
N VAL A 10 1.12 81.48 -37.98
CA VAL A 10 2.14 81.07 -36.99
C VAL A 10 1.50 80.56 -35.68
N ALA A 11 0.40 81.18 -35.22
CA ALA A 11 -0.34 80.71 -34.05
C ALA A 11 -1.05 79.36 -34.29
N ALA A 12 -1.60 79.14 -35.50
CA ALA A 12 -2.25 77.87 -35.86
C ALA A 12 -1.24 76.71 -35.97
N VAL A 13 -0.04 76.97 -36.50
CA VAL A 13 1.03 75.96 -36.58
C VAL A 13 1.61 75.64 -35.20
N ALA A 14 1.76 76.62 -34.32
CA ALA A 14 2.19 76.39 -32.94
C ALA A 14 1.16 75.60 -32.11
N ALA A 15 -0.14 75.87 -32.31
CA ALA A 15 -1.21 75.11 -31.66
C ALA A 15 -1.30 73.65 -32.17
N ALA A 16 -1.11 73.43 -33.47
CA ALA A 16 -1.07 72.09 -34.04
C ALA A 16 0.16 71.28 -33.58
N ALA A 17 1.31 71.94 -33.40
CA ALA A 17 2.52 71.31 -32.85
C ALA A 17 2.38 70.97 -31.35
N ALA A 18 1.69 71.81 -30.57
CA ALA A 18 1.42 71.55 -29.16
C ALA A 18 0.40 70.41 -28.95
N ILE A 19 -0.62 70.32 -29.80
CA ILE A 19 -1.62 69.22 -29.76
C ILE A 19 -1.00 67.91 -30.28
N GLY A 20 -0.18 67.96 -31.35
CA GLY A 20 0.53 66.80 -31.86
C GLY A 20 1.61 66.29 -30.90
N GLY A 21 2.36 67.18 -30.26
CA GLY A 21 3.35 66.84 -29.24
C GLY A 21 2.73 66.33 -27.94
N GLY A 22 1.59 66.91 -27.53
CA GLY A 22 0.83 66.46 -26.37
C GLY A 22 0.18 65.10 -26.57
N ALA A 23 -0.44 64.85 -27.74
CA ALA A 23 -1.01 63.56 -28.08
C ALA A 23 0.06 62.47 -28.25
N TRP A 24 1.24 62.81 -28.78
CA TRP A 24 2.37 61.87 -28.89
C TRP A 24 2.99 61.55 -27.52
N TYR A 25 3.09 62.53 -26.61
CA TYR A 25 3.57 62.32 -25.24
C TYR A 25 2.58 61.49 -24.40
N PHE A 26 1.27 61.78 -24.50
CA PHE A 26 0.22 61.03 -23.78
C PHE A 26 0.01 59.61 -24.33
N LEU A 27 0.18 59.38 -25.64
CA LEU A 27 0.17 58.01 -26.19
C LEU A 27 1.42 57.21 -25.80
N LYS A 28 2.54 57.88 -25.56
CA LYS A 28 3.79 57.25 -25.14
C LYS A 28 3.80 56.88 -23.66
N GLU A 29 3.00 57.56 -22.84
CA GLU A 29 2.94 57.33 -21.39
C GLU A 29 1.87 56.28 -20.98
N LYS A 30 0.97 55.90 -21.91
CA LYS A 30 -0.03 54.83 -21.70
C LYS A 30 0.29 53.51 -22.44
N GLY A 31 1.39 53.47 -23.18
CA GLY A 31 1.95 52.25 -23.75
C GLY A 31 3.03 51.73 -22.81
N GLY A 32 2.78 50.59 -22.17
CA GLY A 32 3.79 49.87 -21.39
C GLY A 32 5.09 49.73 -22.16
N SER A 33 6.20 49.67 -21.41
CA SER A 33 7.55 49.52 -21.91
C SER A 33 7.73 48.16 -22.60
N GLY A 34 7.20 48.03 -23.81
CA GLY A 34 7.29 46.86 -24.66
C GLY A 34 8.18 47.09 -25.86
N SER A 35 9.12 46.18 -26.12
CA SER A 35 9.88 46.18 -27.36
C SER A 35 8.93 45.82 -28.52
N LYS A 36 9.09 46.45 -29.69
CA LYS A 36 8.30 46.12 -30.90
C LYS A 36 8.51 44.67 -31.41
N ALA A 37 9.36 43.89 -30.75
CA ALA A 37 9.69 42.51 -31.06
C ALA A 37 9.11 41.48 -30.07
N ASP A 38 8.43 41.93 -29.01
CA ASP A 38 7.88 41.02 -28.00
C ASP A 38 6.71 40.20 -28.58
N LYS A 39 6.83 38.87 -28.46
CA LYS A 39 5.86 37.88 -28.93
C LYS A 39 5.51 36.92 -27.81
N VAL A 40 4.24 36.54 -27.70
CA VAL A 40 3.70 35.63 -26.70
C VAL A 40 3.00 34.46 -27.38
N TYR A 41 3.30 33.25 -26.93
CA TYR A 41 2.61 32.06 -27.41
C TYR A 41 1.16 32.03 -26.89
N VAL A 42 0.22 31.76 -27.79
CA VAL A 42 -1.19 31.53 -27.47
C VAL A 42 -1.66 30.21 -28.06
N GLU A 43 -2.56 29.54 -27.35
CA GLU A 43 -3.16 28.28 -27.77
C GLU A 43 -4.69 28.37 -27.68
N THR A 44 -5.40 27.67 -28.57
CA THR A 44 -6.86 27.68 -28.54
C THR A 44 -7.37 27.01 -27.28
N VAL A 45 -8.43 27.57 -26.71
CA VAL A 45 -9.05 27.05 -25.49
C VAL A 45 -9.51 25.61 -25.73
N GLU A 46 -10.08 25.29 -26.90
CA GLU A 46 -10.45 23.92 -27.28
C GLU A 46 -9.26 22.95 -27.21
N SER A 47 -8.08 23.34 -27.71
CA SER A 47 -6.85 22.53 -27.63
C SER A 47 -6.42 22.33 -26.18
N LEU A 48 -6.46 23.38 -25.37
CA LEU A 48 -6.09 23.31 -23.95
C LEU A 48 -7.05 22.42 -23.14
N THR A 49 -8.35 22.45 -23.46
CA THR A 49 -9.34 21.58 -22.81
C THR A 49 -9.27 20.13 -23.29
N ALA A 50 -8.86 19.89 -24.54
CA ALA A 50 -8.70 18.54 -25.11
C ALA A 50 -7.37 17.87 -24.72
N ALA A 51 -6.28 18.65 -24.58
CA ALA A 51 -4.97 18.16 -24.19
C ALA A 51 -4.94 17.57 -22.78
N ASN A 52 -5.90 17.94 -21.94
CA ASN A 52 -5.96 17.50 -20.56
C ASN A 52 -6.48 16.06 -20.36
N SER A 53 -7.04 15.45 -21.41
CA SER A 53 -7.42 14.03 -21.37
C SER A 53 -6.24 13.08 -21.58
N GLY A 54 -5.03 13.58 -21.86
CA GLY A 54 -3.96 12.77 -22.48
C GLY A 54 -2.63 12.60 -21.73
N SER A 55 -2.33 13.40 -20.71
CA SER A 55 -1.00 13.40 -20.06
C SER A 55 -1.05 12.92 -18.61
N GLN A 56 -1.65 11.74 -18.40
CA GLN A 56 -1.66 11.08 -17.08
C GLN A 56 -0.72 9.89 -17.07
N SER A 57 -0.07 9.67 -15.93
CA SER A 57 0.80 8.52 -15.71
C SER A 57 -0.03 7.23 -15.83
N ARG A 58 0.10 6.55 -16.97
CA ARG A 58 -0.48 5.22 -17.21
C ARG A 58 0.43 4.16 -16.59
N TYR A 59 -0.13 3.34 -15.72
CA TYR A 59 0.57 2.17 -15.20
C TYR A 59 0.24 0.94 -16.05
N SER A 60 1.21 0.03 -16.16
CA SER A 60 1.00 -1.25 -16.84
C SER A 60 0.37 -2.24 -15.87
N GLY A 61 -0.78 -2.81 -16.24
CA GLY A 61 -1.45 -3.87 -15.50
C GLY A 61 -1.51 -5.19 -16.27
N ILE A 62 -1.54 -6.31 -15.54
CA ILE A 62 -1.89 -7.63 -16.05
C ILE A 62 -3.01 -8.25 -15.21
N VAL A 63 -3.99 -8.84 -15.88
CA VAL A 63 -5.11 -9.55 -15.25
C VAL A 63 -4.62 -10.89 -14.71
N GLU A 64 -4.76 -11.11 -13.40
CA GLU A 64 -4.39 -12.35 -12.72
C GLU A 64 -5.52 -12.89 -11.84
N ALA A 65 -5.35 -14.12 -11.37
CA ALA A 65 -6.32 -14.73 -10.47
C ALA A 65 -6.42 -13.92 -9.18
N GLN A 66 -7.62 -13.86 -8.61
CA GLN A 66 -7.83 -13.28 -7.28
C GLN A 66 -6.92 -13.90 -6.22
N GLU A 67 -6.86 -13.23 -5.07
CA GLU A 67 -6.04 -13.67 -3.94
C GLU A 67 -6.26 -15.15 -3.61
N THR A 68 -5.15 -15.86 -3.46
CA THR A 68 -5.13 -17.23 -2.99
C THR A 68 -4.68 -17.21 -1.55
N TRP A 69 -5.51 -17.72 -0.65
CA TRP A 69 -5.14 -17.90 0.74
C TRP A 69 -4.79 -19.36 1.01
N GLU A 70 -3.57 -19.56 1.48
CA GLU A 70 -3.05 -20.86 1.87
C GLU A 70 -3.23 -21.07 3.37
N VAL A 71 -3.93 -22.14 3.72
CA VAL A 71 -4.18 -22.58 5.09
C VAL A 71 -3.21 -23.71 5.40
N ASN A 72 -2.25 -23.41 6.27
CA ASN A 72 -1.30 -24.40 6.77
C ASN A 72 -1.87 -25.13 7.98
N LYS A 73 -1.58 -26.43 8.10
CA LYS A 73 -1.84 -27.18 9.34
C LYS A 73 -0.64 -27.07 10.28
N ASP A 74 -0.91 -27.16 11.57
CA ASP A 74 0.11 -27.38 12.59
C ASP A 74 0.65 -28.80 12.43
N ALA A 75 1.97 -28.93 12.29
CA ALA A 75 2.61 -30.22 12.06
C ALA A 75 2.55 -31.15 13.29
N GLU A 76 2.37 -30.59 14.49
CA GLU A 76 2.31 -31.33 15.74
C GLU A 76 0.89 -31.80 16.09
N ARG A 77 -0.13 -31.36 15.35
CA ARG A 77 -1.55 -31.62 15.65
C ARG A 77 -2.21 -32.45 14.57
N GLU A 78 -2.95 -33.46 14.99
CA GLU A 78 -3.78 -34.26 14.10
C GLU A 78 -5.13 -33.58 13.85
N ILE A 79 -5.67 -33.73 12.64
CA ILE A 79 -6.97 -33.19 12.25
C ILE A 79 -8.04 -34.25 12.54
N LYS A 80 -9.06 -33.86 13.30
CA LYS A 80 -10.20 -34.71 13.65
C LYS A 80 -11.21 -34.80 12.53
N GLU A 81 -11.59 -33.65 11.97
CA GLU A 81 -12.61 -33.56 10.93
C GLU A 81 -12.35 -32.37 10.00
N VAL A 82 -12.64 -32.56 8.72
CA VAL A 82 -12.64 -31.50 7.70
C VAL A 82 -14.09 -31.23 7.30
N PHE A 83 -14.52 -29.97 7.44
CA PHE A 83 -15.91 -29.56 7.22
C PHE A 83 -16.22 -29.18 5.76
N VAL A 84 -15.20 -28.99 4.94
CA VAL A 84 -15.33 -28.52 3.55
C VAL A 84 -14.70 -29.48 2.56
N LYS A 85 -15.14 -29.43 1.31
CA LYS A 85 -14.60 -30.23 0.21
C LYS A 85 -14.06 -29.32 -0.88
N LYS A 86 -13.18 -29.88 -1.72
CA LYS A 86 -12.71 -29.20 -2.93
C LYS A 86 -13.91 -28.79 -3.80
N GLY A 87 -13.98 -27.51 -4.14
CA GLY A 87 -15.05 -26.89 -4.91
C GLY A 87 -16.14 -26.22 -4.06
N ASP A 88 -16.14 -26.41 -2.74
CA ASP A 88 -17.12 -25.74 -1.87
C ASP A 88 -16.83 -24.25 -1.77
N MET A 89 -17.90 -23.45 -1.72
CA MET A 89 -17.84 -22.02 -1.45
C MET A 89 -17.88 -21.79 0.07
N VAL A 90 -16.97 -20.97 0.57
CA VAL A 90 -16.83 -20.61 1.98
C VAL A 90 -16.92 -19.10 2.14
N GLU A 91 -17.60 -18.65 3.18
CA GLU A 91 -17.60 -17.24 3.60
C GLU A 91 -16.44 -16.99 4.59
N GLU A 92 -16.10 -15.72 4.82
CA GLU A 92 -15.20 -15.35 5.91
C GLU A 92 -15.77 -15.84 7.25
N GLY A 93 -14.94 -16.47 8.07
CA GLY A 93 -15.34 -17.09 9.34
C GLY A 93 -15.92 -18.50 9.22
N ALA A 94 -16.14 -19.03 8.02
CA ALA A 94 -16.62 -20.40 7.84
C ALA A 94 -15.61 -21.44 8.39
N LYS A 95 -16.09 -22.47 9.10
CA LYS A 95 -15.25 -23.53 9.65
C LYS A 95 -14.67 -24.39 8.51
N LEU A 96 -13.36 -24.64 8.54
CA LEU A 96 -12.66 -25.42 7.52
C LEU A 96 -12.34 -26.83 8.01
N PHE A 97 -11.68 -26.92 9.15
CA PHE A 97 -11.34 -28.18 9.82
C PHE A 97 -11.13 -27.97 11.31
N GLU A 98 -11.16 -29.06 12.07
CA GLU A 98 -10.97 -29.10 13.52
C GLU A 98 -9.84 -30.06 13.87
N TYR A 99 -8.94 -29.63 14.77
CA TYR A 99 -7.89 -30.50 15.32
C TYR A 99 -8.46 -31.45 16.37
N ASP A 100 -7.84 -32.62 16.50
CA ASP A 100 -8.08 -33.51 17.64
C ASP A 100 -7.49 -32.90 18.91
N MET A 101 -8.34 -32.72 19.91
CA MET A 101 -8.00 -32.12 21.20
C MET A 101 -8.29 -33.05 22.37
N ASP A 102 -8.50 -34.34 22.13
CA ASP A 102 -8.88 -35.30 23.17
C ASP A 102 -7.78 -35.41 24.26
N GLU A 103 -6.49 -35.32 23.87
CA GLU A 103 -5.36 -35.27 24.80
C GLU A 103 -5.37 -33.98 25.64
N VAL A 104 -5.48 -32.81 24.99
CA VAL A 104 -5.53 -31.50 25.66
C VAL A 104 -6.72 -31.42 26.62
N ALA A 105 -7.88 -31.92 26.22
CA ALA A 105 -9.09 -31.98 27.05
C ALA A 105 -8.90 -32.90 28.27
N SER A 106 -8.17 -34.00 28.13
CA SER A 106 -7.84 -34.91 29.24
C SER A 106 -6.87 -34.24 30.22
N GLU A 107 -5.88 -33.52 29.71
CA GLU A 107 -4.94 -32.76 30.55
C GLU A 107 -5.62 -31.62 31.33
N ILE A 108 -6.59 -30.93 30.71
CA ILE A 108 -7.40 -29.91 31.40
C ILE A 108 -8.17 -30.55 32.56
N GLN A 109 -8.81 -31.70 32.34
CA GLN A 109 -9.53 -32.42 33.39
C GLN A 109 -8.61 -32.83 34.54
N GLN A 110 -7.42 -33.36 34.23
CA GLN A 110 -6.43 -33.69 35.25
C GLN A 110 -5.99 -32.45 36.05
N ALA A 111 -5.68 -31.34 35.36
CA ALA A 111 -5.28 -30.10 36.01
C ALA A 111 -6.40 -29.51 36.89
N GLN A 112 -7.67 -29.66 36.50
CA GLN A 112 -8.83 -29.26 37.30
C GLN A 112 -8.96 -30.10 38.58
N LEU A 113 -8.74 -31.42 38.50
CA LEU A 113 -8.72 -32.30 39.67
C LEU A 113 -7.58 -31.96 40.63
N GLU A 114 -6.39 -31.64 40.11
CA GLU A 114 -5.27 -31.16 40.91
C GLU A 114 -5.59 -29.84 41.62
N LEU A 115 -6.25 -28.91 40.91
CA LEU A 115 -6.70 -27.64 41.47
C LEU A 115 -7.72 -27.84 42.61
N GLU A 116 -8.69 -28.74 42.42
CA GLU A 116 -9.66 -29.10 43.46
C GLU A 116 -8.94 -29.73 44.68
N GLY A 117 -7.95 -30.60 44.45
CA GLY A 117 -7.10 -31.16 45.49
C GLY A 117 -6.42 -30.07 46.32
N MET A 118 -5.78 -29.10 45.67
CA MET A 118 -5.13 -27.97 46.34
C MET A 118 -6.11 -27.10 47.14
N GLN A 119 -7.34 -26.91 46.64
CA GLN A 119 -8.38 -26.18 47.38
C GLN A 119 -8.84 -26.94 48.63
N ASN A 120 -8.97 -28.26 48.53
CA ASN A 120 -9.28 -29.13 49.66
C ASN A 120 -8.17 -29.10 50.71
N ASP A 121 -6.90 -29.07 50.28
CA ASP A 121 -5.75 -28.93 51.18
C ASP A 121 -5.78 -27.60 51.94
N ILE A 122 -6.09 -26.49 51.26
CA ILE A 122 -6.28 -25.19 51.93
C ILE A 122 -7.40 -25.27 52.96
N SER A 123 -8.56 -25.86 52.61
CA SER A 123 -9.69 -26.01 53.53
C SER A 123 -9.34 -26.85 54.77
N ASN A 124 -8.57 -27.92 54.57
CA ASN A 124 -8.05 -28.77 55.65
C ASN A 124 -7.08 -27.99 56.55
N LEU A 125 -6.12 -27.26 55.97
CA LEU A 125 -5.17 -26.43 56.71
C LEU A 125 -5.88 -25.32 57.52
N GLN A 126 -6.90 -24.68 56.93
CA GLN A 126 -7.73 -23.68 57.61
C GLN A 126 -8.48 -24.28 58.80
N SER A 127 -9.03 -25.49 58.65
CA SER A 127 -9.70 -26.21 59.73
C SER A 127 -8.73 -26.55 60.88
N GLN A 128 -7.51 -26.98 60.56
CA GLN A 128 -6.46 -27.23 61.54
C GLN A 128 -6.02 -25.95 62.27
N ILE A 129 -5.84 -24.84 61.54
CA ILE A 129 -5.53 -23.52 62.13
C ILE A 129 -6.64 -23.11 63.12
N ASN A 130 -7.91 -23.32 62.76
CA ASN A 130 -9.03 -23.00 63.62
C ASN A 130 -9.02 -23.83 64.92
N GLN A 131 -8.68 -25.11 64.84
CA GLN A 131 -8.53 -25.96 66.02
C GLN A 131 -7.36 -25.51 66.91
N LEU A 132 -6.16 -25.36 66.33
CA LEU A 132 -4.97 -24.90 67.06
C LEU A 132 -5.19 -23.54 67.70
N THR A 133 -5.93 -22.65 67.04
CA THR A 133 -6.28 -21.33 67.57
C THR A 133 -7.16 -21.44 68.83
N LYS A 134 -8.13 -22.37 68.85
CA LYS A 134 -8.97 -22.63 70.04
C LYS A 134 -8.17 -23.22 71.19
N GLU A 135 -7.29 -24.17 70.90
CA GLU A 135 -6.42 -24.83 71.89
C GLU A 135 -5.43 -23.82 72.49
N ARG A 136 -4.74 -23.03 71.65
CA ARG A 136 -3.86 -21.92 72.07
C ARG A 136 -4.56 -20.95 73.03
N ASN A 137 -5.84 -20.64 72.80
CA ASN A 137 -6.58 -19.71 73.66
C ASN A 137 -6.91 -20.29 75.04
N SER A 138 -6.79 -21.61 75.21
CA SER A 138 -7.15 -22.34 76.43
C SER A 138 -5.95 -22.71 77.30
N VAL A 139 -4.71 -22.48 76.84
CA VAL A 139 -3.46 -22.82 77.53
C VAL A 139 -2.77 -21.60 78.19
N SER A 140 -1.77 -21.87 79.04
CA SER A 140 -0.99 -20.85 79.75
C SER A 140 -0.09 -20.03 78.80
N ALA A 141 0.37 -18.85 79.23
CA ALA A 141 1.13 -17.94 78.36
C ALA A 141 2.42 -18.57 77.80
N ASP A 142 3.09 -19.41 78.58
CA ASP A 142 4.35 -20.06 78.21
C ASP A 142 4.14 -21.16 77.16
N GLU A 143 2.96 -21.80 77.13
CA GLU A 143 2.60 -22.86 76.17
C GLU A 143 2.05 -22.31 74.84
N LYS A 144 1.65 -21.03 74.79
CA LYS A 144 1.09 -20.41 73.57
C LYS A 144 2.10 -20.26 72.42
N PHE A 145 3.39 -20.27 72.74
CA PHE A 145 4.45 -20.07 71.76
C PHE A 145 4.45 -21.18 70.70
N GLU A 146 4.42 -22.45 71.12
CA GLU A 146 4.41 -23.61 70.21
C GLU A 146 3.22 -23.58 69.25
N TYR A 147 2.00 -23.39 69.76
CA TYR A 147 0.81 -23.26 68.91
C TYR A 147 0.89 -22.09 67.92
N THR A 148 1.56 -21.00 68.30
CA THR A 148 1.74 -19.84 67.41
C THR A 148 2.67 -20.18 66.25
N ALA A 149 3.75 -20.92 66.52
CA ALA A 149 4.66 -21.42 65.48
C ALA A 149 3.93 -22.37 64.52
N ASP A 150 3.16 -23.35 65.03
CA ASP A 150 2.39 -24.30 64.22
C ASP A 150 1.34 -23.60 63.33
N ILE A 151 0.64 -22.61 63.89
CA ILE A 151 -0.33 -21.82 63.12
C ILE A 151 0.38 -21.07 61.98
N GLN A 152 1.53 -20.46 62.27
CA GLN A 152 2.28 -19.69 61.28
C GLN A 152 2.84 -20.60 60.17
N GLU A 153 3.30 -21.80 60.51
CA GLU A 153 3.73 -22.81 59.53
C GLU A 153 2.57 -23.18 58.58
N LYS A 154 1.39 -23.49 59.11
CA LYS A 154 0.20 -23.82 58.30
C LYS A 154 -0.26 -22.64 57.44
N GLN A 155 -0.18 -21.40 57.96
CA GLN A 155 -0.47 -20.20 57.17
C GLN A 155 0.51 -20.02 56.01
N ASN A 156 1.79 -20.30 56.22
CA ASN A 156 2.78 -20.27 55.14
C ASN A 156 2.51 -21.36 54.10
N SER A 157 2.10 -22.56 54.55
CA SER A 157 1.69 -23.63 53.64
C SER A 157 0.46 -23.25 52.81
N ILE A 158 -0.54 -22.59 53.39
CA ILE A 158 -1.69 -22.05 52.64
C ILE A 158 -1.21 -21.08 51.56
N LYS A 159 -0.37 -20.10 51.91
CA LYS A 159 0.16 -19.14 50.93
C LYS A 159 0.92 -19.81 49.80
N GLN A 160 1.72 -20.83 50.10
CA GLN A 160 2.42 -21.60 49.09
C GLN A 160 1.44 -22.31 48.15
N THR A 161 0.39 -22.94 48.69
CA THR A 161 -0.65 -23.59 47.89
C THR A 161 -1.45 -22.58 47.08
N GLU A 162 -1.73 -21.38 47.60
CA GLU A 162 -2.38 -20.29 46.85
C GLU A 162 -1.56 -19.89 45.61
N TYR A 163 -0.23 -19.75 45.74
CA TYR A 163 0.64 -19.51 44.57
C TYR A 163 0.58 -20.65 43.56
N ASN A 164 0.57 -21.90 44.02
CA ASN A 164 0.46 -23.06 43.14
C ASN A 164 -0.90 -23.10 42.42
N ILE A 165 -1.99 -22.70 43.09
CA ILE A 165 -3.32 -22.59 42.48
C ILE A 165 -3.30 -21.55 41.35
N GLU A 166 -2.71 -20.37 41.56
CA GLU A 166 -2.65 -19.36 40.51
C GLU A 166 -1.82 -19.84 39.31
N GLY A 167 -0.70 -20.53 39.54
CA GLY A 167 0.07 -21.18 38.48
C GLY A 167 -0.74 -22.24 37.71
N LYS A 168 -1.48 -23.09 38.43
CA LYS A 168 -2.33 -24.13 37.83
C LYS A 168 -3.51 -23.55 37.07
N LYS A 169 -4.13 -22.46 37.55
CA LYS A 169 -5.18 -21.74 36.81
C LYS A 169 -4.66 -21.17 35.49
N ALA A 170 -3.47 -20.56 35.50
CA ALA A 170 -2.86 -20.04 34.28
C ALA A 170 -2.53 -21.17 33.29
N GLU A 171 -2.09 -22.33 33.78
CA GLU A 171 -1.90 -23.53 32.96
C GLU A 171 -3.20 -23.99 32.30
N ILE A 172 -4.29 -24.12 33.08
CA ILE A 172 -5.62 -24.48 32.58
C ILE A 172 -6.11 -23.48 31.53
N GLN A 173 -5.96 -22.18 31.82
CA GLN A 173 -6.37 -21.12 30.88
C GLN A 173 -5.63 -21.23 29.55
N LYS A 174 -4.31 -21.42 29.58
CA LYS A 174 -3.51 -21.59 28.36
C LYS A 174 -3.98 -22.79 27.53
N LYS A 175 -4.30 -23.91 28.17
CA LYS A 175 -4.84 -25.10 27.48
C LYS A 175 -6.24 -24.84 26.93
N GLN A 176 -7.08 -24.10 27.64
CA GLN A 176 -8.40 -23.70 27.16
C GLN A 176 -8.31 -22.75 25.94
N GLU A 177 -7.38 -21.80 25.93
CA GLU A 177 -7.16 -20.95 24.75
C GLU A 177 -6.66 -21.76 23.54
N SER A 178 -5.91 -22.85 23.78
CA SER A 178 -5.52 -23.79 22.73
C SER A 178 -6.71 -24.59 22.20
N MET A 179 -7.65 -24.98 23.07
CA MET A 179 -8.93 -25.61 22.69
C MET A 179 -9.80 -24.67 21.84
N ASP A 180 -9.87 -23.40 22.21
CA ASP A 180 -10.69 -22.42 21.47
C ASP A 180 -10.15 -22.19 20.05
N LYS A 181 -8.84 -22.42 19.83
CA LYS A 181 -8.15 -22.39 18.53
C LYS A 181 -8.13 -23.75 17.83
N ALA A 182 -8.91 -24.72 18.28
CA ALA A 182 -8.99 -26.04 17.65
C ALA A 182 -9.66 -26.02 16.28
N VAL A 183 -10.61 -25.10 16.09
CA VAL A 183 -11.33 -24.95 14.83
C VAL A 183 -10.66 -23.86 14.00
N VAL A 184 -10.15 -24.25 12.83
CA VAL A 184 -9.59 -23.31 11.86
C VAL A 184 -10.72 -22.80 10.97
N THR A 185 -10.90 -21.48 10.94
CA THR A 185 -11.91 -20.79 10.15
C THR A 185 -11.31 -20.03 8.97
N SER A 186 -12.14 -19.72 7.97
CA SER A 186 -11.70 -19.00 6.78
C SER A 186 -11.41 -17.52 7.07
N LYS A 187 -10.31 -16.99 6.53
CA LYS A 187 -9.99 -15.54 6.59
C LYS A 187 -10.52 -14.75 5.38
N ILE A 188 -10.95 -15.45 4.33
CA ILE A 188 -11.49 -14.84 3.10
C ILE A 188 -12.74 -15.60 2.65
N ALA A 189 -13.64 -14.92 1.94
CA ALA A 189 -14.70 -15.57 1.19
C ALA A 189 -14.12 -16.13 -0.12
N GLY A 190 -14.35 -17.41 -0.41
CA GLY A 190 -13.66 -18.10 -1.51
C GLY A 190 -14.25 -19.44 -1.92
N VAL A 191 -13.64 -20.06 -2.93
CA VAL A 191 -13.85 -21.45 -3.31
C VAL A 191 -12.63 -22.28 -2.91
N VAL A 192 -12.86 -23.43 -2.27
CA VAL A 192 -11.79 -24.36 -1.89
C VAL A 192 -11.17 -24.99 -3.15
N LYS A 193 -9.97 -24.55 -3.52
CA LYS A 193 -9.23 -25.00 -4.71
C LYS A 193 -8.63 -26.40 -4.53
N SER A 194 -8.05 -26.65 -3.36
CA SER A 194 -7.39 -27.92 -3.03
C SER A 194 -7.38 -28.17 -1.54
N ILE A 195 -7.43 -29.46 -1.20
CA ILE A 195 -7.20 -29.98 0.16
C ILE A 195 -6.12 -31.05 0.00
N ASN A 196 -4.98 -30.83 0.65
CA ASN A 196 -3.84 -31.72 0.67
C ASN A 196 -3.75 -32.40 2.05
N GLU A 197 -4.38 -33.57 2.16
CA GLU A 197 -4.49 -34.29 3.44
C GLU A 197 -3.12 -34.63 4.06
N SER A 198 -2.13 -34.94 3.23
CA SER A 198 -0.77 -35.24 3.71
C SER A 198 -0.07 -34.00 4.27
N GLY A 199 -0.41 -32.80 3.77
CA GLY A 199 0.33 -31.56 4.02
C GLY A 199 1.76 -31.58 3.46
N MET A 200 2.05 -32.52 2.56
CA MET A 200 3.32 -32.63 1.85
C MET A 200 3.08 -32.51 0.36
N ASP A 201 4.00 -31.86 -0.37
CA ASP A 201 3.98 -31.85 -1.81
C ASP A 201 4.49 -33.18 -2.41
N MET A 202 4.55 -33.25 -3.74
CA MET A 202 5.01 -34.44 -4.47
C MET A 202 6.50 -34.76 -4.26
N MET A 203 7.27 -33.81 -3.70
CA MET A 203 8.69 -33.96 -3.38
C MET A 203 8.92 -34.26 -1.89
N GLY A 204 7.86 -34.29 -1.07
CA GLY A 204 7.93 -34.53 0.37
C GLY A 204 8.18 -33.28 1.20
N GLU A 205 8.12 -32.09 0.60
CA GLU A 205 8.27 -30.82 1.31
C GLU A 205 6.93 -30.35 1.89
N SER A 206 7.00 -29.53 2.95
CA SER A 206 5.79 -28.98 3.59
C SER A 206 4.98 -28.14 2.61
N ALA A 207 3.69 -28.42 2.50
CA ALA A 207 2.77 -27.74 1.60
C ALA A 207 1.50 -27.30 2.33
N ALA A 208 0.83 -26.28 1.77
CA ALA A 208 -0.45 -25.81 2.28
C ALA A 208 -1.44 -26.97 2.38
N TYR A 209 -2.07 -27.11 3.56
CA TYR A 209 -3.08 -28.13 3.80
C TYR A 209 -4.35 -27.85 3.00
N MET A 210 -4.75 -26.59 2.89
CA MET A 210 -5.88 -26.17 2.09
C MET A 210 -5.57 -24.87 1.38
N THR A 211 -6.11 -24.72 0.17
CA THR A 211 -5.96 -23.50 -0.62
C THR A 211 -7.35 -22.97 -0.96
N ILE A 212 -7.65 -21.75 -0.54
CA ILE A 212 -8.90 -21.07 -0.83
C ILE A 212 -8.61 -19.97 -1.83
N LEU A 213 -9.34 -19.98 -2.95
CA LEU A 213 -9.26 -18.93 -3.95
C LEU A 213 -10.41 -17.95 -3.69
N ALA A 214 -10.13 -16.67 -3.48
CA ALA A 214 -11.17 -15.69 -3.21
C ALA A 214 -12.26 -15.67 -4.30
N VAL A 215 -13.53 -15.45 -3.92
CA VAL A 215 -14.63 -15.32 -4.87
C VAL A 215 -14.62 -13.91 -5.46
N GLY A 216 -14.55 -13.84 -6.77
CA GLY A 216 -14.47 -12.62 -7.56
C GLY A 216 -13.72 -12.98 -8.83
N ASP A 217 -14.16 -12.50 -9.97
CA ASP A 217 -13.33 -12.67 -11.15
C ASP A 217 -12.16 -11.68 -11.04
N TYR A 218 -10.98 -12.14 -11.41
CA TYR A 218 -9.74 -11.42 -11.68
C TYR A 218 -9.39 -10.15 -10.86
N ARG A 219 -8.16 -10.09 -10.38
CA ARG A 219 -7.55 -8.81 -9.96
C ARG A 219 -6.55 -8.36 -11.01
N VAL A 220 -6.25 -7.07 -11.05
CA VAL A 220 -5.19 -6.57 -11.93
C VAL A 220 -3.96 -6.23 -11.12
N LYS A 221 -2.84 -6.84 -11.48
CA LYS A 221 -1.52 -6.52 -10.93
C LYS A 221 -0.88 -5.42 -11.76
N GLY A 222 -0.78 -4.23 -11.18
CA GLY A 222 -0.05 -3.10 -11.71
C GLY A 222 1.40 -3.07 -11.25
N THR A 223 2.25 -2.32 -11.96
CA THR A 223 3.62 -2.04 -11.55
C THR A 223 3.86 -0.53 -11.49
N VAL A 224 4.50 -0.06 -10.42
CA VAL A 224 4.84 1.35 -10.18
C VAL A 224 6.32 1.48 -9.83
N SER A 225 7.00 2.52 -10.30
CA SER A 225 8.40 2.79 -9.91
C SER A 225 8.49 3.34 -8.49
N GLU A 226 9.64 3.17 -7.84
CA GLU A 226 9.93 3.75 -6.52
C GLU A 226 9.65 5.26 -6.43
N THR A 227 9.99 6.02 -7.47
CA THR A 227 9.71 7.47 -7.52
C THR A 227 8.21 7.79 -7.49
N ASN A 228 7.38 6.87 -7.99
CA ASN A 228 5.96 7.12 -8.25
C ASN A 228 5.05 6.43 -7.23
N VAL A 229 5.56 5.50 -6.42
CA VAL A 229 4.77 4.73 -5.44
C VAL A 229 4.12 5.64 -4.39
N GLN A 230 4.77 6.76 -4.06
CA GLN A 230 4.27 7.75 -3.11
C GLN A 230 2.99 8.46 -3.56
N PHE A 231 2.65 8.41 -4.85
CA PHE A 231 1.43 9.00 -5.40
C PHE A 231 0.25 8.04 -5.44
N LEU A 232 0.45 6.77 -5.08
CA LEU A 232 -0.60 5.76 -4.99
C LEU A 232 -1.01 5.56 -3.53
N SER A 233 -2.31 5.41 -3.30
CA SER A 233 -2.88 5.06 -1.99
C SER A 233 -3.82 3.86 -2.12
N GLU A 234 -3.97 3.10 -1.04
CA GLU A 234 -5.00 2.07 -0.95
C GLU A 234 -6.40 2.71 -0.97
N GLU A 235 -7.39 1.99 -1.48
CA GLU A 235 -8.77 2.41 -1.75
C GLU A 235 -8.94 3.52 -2.80
N GLN A 236 -7.85 3.95 -3.44
CA GLN A 236 -7.89 4.97 -4.48
C GLN A 236 -8.61 4.43 -5.74
N PRO A 237 -9.58 5.18 -6.31
CA PRO A 237 -10.31 4.75 -7.50
C PRO A 237 -9.41 4.82 -8.75
N VAL A 238 -9.58 3.85 -9.63
CA VAL A 238 -8.80 3.72 -10.86
C VAL A 238 -9.68 3.26 -12.02
N ILE A 239 -9.30 3.68 -13.22
CA ILE A 239 -9.89 3.25 -14.49
C ILE A 239 -8.89 2.35 -15.19
N LEU A 240 -9.34 1.17 -15.57
CA LEU A 240 -8.56 0.25 -16.38
C LEU A 240 -9.04 0.33 -17.82
N ARG A 241 -8.10 0.40 -18.76
CA ARG A 241 -8.38 0.51 -20.19
C ARG A 241 -7.74 -0.64 -20.95
N SER A 242 -8.47 -1.24 -21.87
CA SER A 242 -7.91 -2.30 -22.71
C SER A 242 -6.83 -1.74 -23.63
N ARG A 243 -5.76 -2.52 -23.86
CA ARG A 243 -4.70 -2.15 -24.80
C ARG A 243 -5.08 -2.35 -26.27
N VAL A 244 -6.10 -3.15 -26.52
CA VAL A 244 -6.52 -3.54 -27.88
C VAL A 244 -7.79 -2.82 -28.32
N ASP A 245 -8.57 -2.29 -27.38
CA ASP A 245 -9.85 -1.63 -27.63
C ASP A 245 -10.01 -0.45 -26.65
N GLU A 246 -9.84 0.78 -27.13
CA GLU A 246 -9.84 1.97 -26.27
C GLU A 246 -11.21 2.28 -25.66
N GLU A 247 -12.30 1.74 -26.23
CA GLU A 247 -13.67 1.90 -25.72
C GLU A 247 -13.97 0.97 -24.54
N GLN A 248 -13.16 -0.09 -24.34
CA GLN A 248 -13.33 -1.01 -23.22
C GLN A 248 -12.62 -0.51 -21.98
N THR A 249 -13.41 -0.11 -20.98
CA THR A 249 -12.94 0.33 -19.68
C THR A 249 -13.60 -0.45 -18.53
N TRP A 250 -12.87 -0.59 -17.44
CA TRP A 250 -13.35 -1.18 -16.19
C TRP A 250 -13.00 -0.27 -15.02
N ALA A 251 -13.94 -0.11 -14.10
CA ALA A 251 -13.71 0.62 -12.85
C ALA A 251 -13.18 -0.34 -11.78
N GLY A 252 -12.34 0.19 -10.90
CA GLY A 252 -11.84 -0.54 -9.74
C GLY A 252 -11.18 0.36 -8.71
N LYS A 253 -10.61 -0.27 -7.69
CA LYS A 253 -9.89 0.40 -6.60
C LYS A 253 -8.58 -0.30 -6.31
N ILE A 254 -7.55 0.48 -5.96
CA ILE A 254 -6.28 -0.09 -5.48
C ILE A 254 -6.54 -0.78 -4.14
N SER A 255 -6.39 -2.10 -4.09
CA SER A 255 -6.63 -2.89 -2.89
C SER A 255 -5.39 -3.06 -2.03
N LYS A 256 -4.19 -3.05 -2.64
CA LYS A 256 -2.92 -3.24 -1.93
C LYS A 256 -1.75 -2.70 -2.73
N ILE A 257 -0.81 -2.05 -2.05
CA ILE A 257 0.48 -1.64 -2.62
C ILE A 257 1.58 -2.46 -1.92
N ASP A 258 2.32 -3.25 -2.69
CA ASP A 258 3.33 -4.16 -2.15
C ASP A 258 4.73 -3.56 -2.26
N THR A 259 5.12 -2.81 -1.25
CA THR A 259 6.45 -2.17 -1.16
C THR A 259 7.53 -3.10 -0.61
N GLN A 260 7.17 -4.34 -0.24
CA GLN A 260 8.11 -5.31 0.35
C GLN A 260 8.64 -6.30 -0.68
N ASN A 261 7.84 -6.57 -1.73
CA ASN A 261 8.22 -7.44 -2.83
C ASN A 261 8.62 -6.60 -4.05
N GLU A 262 9.89 -6.22 -4.13
CA GLU A 262 10.41 -5.59 -5.35
C GLU A 262 10.35 -6.55 -6.55
N GLU A 263 9.81 -6.09 -7.66
CA GLU A 263 10.00 -6.79 -8.93
C GLU A 263 11.39 -6.44 -9.46
N GLN A 264 12.38 -7.25 -9.10
CA GLN A 264 13.63 -7.28 -9.86
C GLN A 264 13.28 -7.75 -11.27
N GLY A 265 13.45 -6.88 -12.26
CA GLY A 265 13.11 -7.17 -13.66
C GLY A 265 13.76 -8.47 -14.11
N ASN A 266 12.98 -9.56 -14.06
CA ASN A 266 13.40 -10.87 -14.46
C ASN A 266 13.57 -10.86 -15.99
N ASN A 267 14.75 -11.23 -16.45
CA ASN A 267 15.26 -11.13 -17.83
C ASN A 267 14.51 -12.00 -18.86
N ASN A 268 13.18 -11.88 -19.00
CA ASN A 268 12.43 -12.62 -20.02
C ASN A 268 11.49 -11.77 -20.91
N ASP A 269 11.30 -10.49 -20.63
CA ASP A 269 10.67 -9.55 -21.58
C ASP A 269 11.74 -8.88 -22.44
N MET A 270 12.29 -9.66 -23.38
CA MET A 270 13.19 -9.17 -24.42
C MET A 270 12.46 -9.16 -25.76
N TYR A 271 11.44 -8.33 -25.91
CA TYR A 271 10.98 -7.92 -27.24
C TYR A 271 10.54 -6.46 -27.20
N TYR A 272 11.34 -5.62 -27.87
CA TYR A 272 11.23 -4.16 -28.02
C TYR A 272 11.75 -3.32 -26.85
N ASP A 273 13.07 -3.29 -26.68
CA ASP A 273 13.72 -1.98 -26.53
C ASP A 273 15.10 -1.99 -27.19
N ASP A 274 15.36 -0.91 -27.91
CA ASP A 274 16.51 -0.69 -28.77
C ASP A 274 17.79 -0.46 -27.94
N SER A 275 18.92 -0.78 -28.54
CA SER A 275 20.23 -0.79 -27.88
C SER A 275 20.72 0.60 -27.51
N SER A 276 20.61 1.02 -26.24
CA SER A 276 21.54 2.02 -25.67
C SER A 276 21.50 2.12 -24.15
N GLY A 277 22.66 1.93 -23.52
CA GLY A 277 22.97 2.51 -22.20
C GLY A 277 22.54 1.68 -20.99
N GLY A 278 23.50 1.31 -20.15
CA GLY A 278 23.23 0.81 -18.81
C GLY A 278 22.59 1.90 -17.96
N ALA A 279 21.25 1.97 -17.97
CA ALA A 279 20.48 2.69 -16.99
C ALA A 279 20.31 1.80 -15.76
N GLU A 280 20.59 2.33 -14.57
CA GLU A 280 20.21 1.68 -13.31
C GLU A 280 18.71 1.37 -13.38
N LYS A 281 18.35 0.07 -13.31
CA LYS A 281 16.95 -0.36 -13.41
C LYS A 281 16.23 0.20 -12.18
N ALA A 282 15.37 1.20 -12.37
CA ALA A 282 14.54 1.74 -11.30
C ALA A 282 13.72 0.59 -10.66
N THR A 283 13.81 0.47 -9.33
CA THR A 283 13.06 -0.52 -8.57
C THR A 283 11.56 -0.33 -8.82
N LYS A 284 10.87 -1.43 -9.11
CA LYS A 284 9.42 -1.44 -9.34
C LYS A 284 8.73 -2.23 -8.24
N TYR A 285 7.61 -1.73 -7.79
CA TYR A 285 6.75 -2.34 -6.79
C TYR A 285 5.43 -2.75 -7.42
N PRO A 286 4.92 -3.96 -7.15
CA PRO A 286 3.61 -4.35 -7.61
C PRO A 286 2.53 -3.72 -6.73
N PHE A 287 1.41 -3.36 -7.35
CA PHE A 287 0.19 -3.00 -6.66
C PHE A 287 -0.98 -3.78 -7.27
N TYR A 288 -2.05 -3.96 -6.52
CA TYR A 288 -3.19 -4.77 -6.92
C TYR A 288 -4.44 -3.91 -6.96
N VAL A 289 -5.26 -4.14 -7.98
CA VAL A 289 -6.53 -3.46 -8.19
C VAL A 289 -7.65 -4.48 -8.10
N ALA A 290 -8.59 -4.23 -7.19
CA ALA A 290 -9.87 -4.92 -7.14
C ALA A 290 -10.83 -4.28 -8.16
N LEU A 291 -11.46 -5.11 -8.99
CA LEU A 291 -12.37 -4.66 -10.03
C LEU A 291 -13.82 -4.69 -9.54
N ASP A 292 -14.61 -3.71 -9.94
CA ASP A 292 -16.06 -3.68 -9.67
C ASP A 292 -16.82 -4.65 -10.57
N SER A 293 -16.32 -4.84 -11.81
CA SER A 293 -16.83 -5.78 -12.79
C SER A 293 -15.69 -6.34 -13.64
N THR A 294 -15.87 -7.57 -14.07
CA THR A 294 -14.87 -8.39 -14.77
C THR A 294 -15.36 -8.86 -16.12
N GLU A 295 -16.55 -8.41 -16.51
CA GLU A 295 -17.18 -8.79 -17.77
C GLU A 295 -16.28 -8.40 -18.95
N GLY A 296 -15.99 -9.36 -19.83
CA GLY A 296 -15.13 -9.15 -21.00
C GLY A 296 -13.62 -9.21 -20.73
N LEU A 297 -13.16 -9.30 -19.47
CA LEU A 297 -11.74 -9.46 -19.14
C LEU A 297 -11.27 -10.91 -19.31
N MET A 298 -10.06 -11.07 -19.85
CA MET A 298 -9.40 -12.37 -19.99
C MET A 298 -8.22 -12.50 -19.03
N MET A 299 -8.01 -13.69 -18.48
CA MET A 299 -6.80 -14.01 -17.71
C MET A 299 -5.53 -13.76 -18.53
N GLY A 300 -4.57 -13.08 -17.92
CA GLY A 300 -3.31 -12.70 -18.57
C GLY A 300 -3.43 -11.54 -19.56
N GLN A 301 -4.62 -10.92 -19.70
CA GLN A 301 -4.79 -9.73 -20.53
C GLN A 301 -3.99 -8.56 -19.93
N HIS A 302 -3.28 -7.83 -20.79
CA HIS A 302 -2.62 -6.59 -20.38
C HIS A 302 -3.58 -5.40 -20.53
N VAL A 303 -3.57 -4.52 -19.54
CA VAL A 303 -4.39 -3.31 -19.47
C VAL A 303 -3.52 -2.12 -19.10
N PHE A 304 -4.04 -0.92 -19.34
CA PHE A 304 -3.52 0.31 -18.74
C PHE A 304 -4.33 0.64 -17.50
N ILE A 305 -3.67 1.08 -16.44
CA ILE A 305 -4.32 1.55 -15.20
C ILE A 305 -4.07 3.05 -15.10
N GLU A 306 -5.14 3.81 -14.93
CA GLU A 306 -5.16 5.26 -14.78
C GLU A 306 -5.83 5.60 -13.44
N LEU A 307 -5.33 6.61 -12.73
CA LEU A 307 -6.02 7.11 -11.54
C LEU A 307 -7.34 7.77 -11.96
N ASP A 308 -8.44 7.49 -11.27
CA ASP A 308 -9.72 8.12 -11.57
C ASP A 308 -9.81 9.50 -10.91
N GLN A 309 -9.57 10.54 -11.70
CA GLN A 309 -9.66 11.95 -11.31
C GLN A 309 -10.90 12.65 -11.91
N GLY A 310 -11.98 11.91 -12.22
CA GLY A 310 -13.18 12.47 -12.85
C GLY A 310 -13.10 12.58 -14.38
N GLN A 311 -12.13 11.91 -15.00
CA GLN A 311 -11.86 11.95 -16.45
C GLN A 311 -12.93 11.24 -17.30
N THR A 312 -13.77 10.42 -16.67
CA THR A 312 -14.90 9.74 -17.32
C THR A 312 -16.21 10.51 -17.19
N GLU A 313 -16.22 11.62 -16.42
CA GLU A 313 -17.36 12.51 -16.37
C GLU A 313 -17.30 13.46 -17.57
N GLU A 314 -18.12 13.22 -18.60
CA GLU A 314 -18.39 14.22 -19.64
C GLU A 314 -19.11 15.41 -18.99
N LYS A 315 -18.34 16.42 -18.58
CA LYS A 315 -18.92 17.67 -18.11
C LYS A 315 -19.33 18.52 -19.30
N GLU A 316 -20.63 18.80 -19.41
CA GLU A 316 -21.13 19.80 -20.36
C GLU A 316 -20.58 21.19 -19.99
N GLY A 317 -20.19 21.98 -20.98
CA GLY A 317 -19.66 23.34 -20.78
C GLY A 317 -18.15 23.46 -20.99
N LEU A 318 -17.64 24.68 -20.83
CA LEU A 318 -16.23 25.00 -21.05
C LEU A 318 -15.50 25.03 -19.71
N TRP A 319 -14.60 24.08 -19.46
CA TRP A 319 -13.84 24.00 -18.20
C TRP A 319 -12.40 24.41 -18.43
N LEU A 320 -11.96 25.50 -17.80
CA LEU A 320 -10.61 26.03 -17.95
C LEU A 320 -9.84 25.90 -16.63
N PHE A 321 -8.61 25.40 -16.72
CA PHE A 321 -7.71 25.30 -15.57
C PHE A 321 -7.53 26.63 -14.86
N GLU A 322 -7.51 26.57 -13.53
CA GLU A 322 -7.25 27.74 -12.69
C GLU A 322 -5.93 28.43 -13.05
N ALA A 323 -4.93 27.68 -13.51
CA ALA A 323 -3.62 28.20 -13.89
C ALA A 323 -3.66 29.19 -15.07
N TYR A 324 -4.70 29.16 -15.91
CA TYR A 324 -4.90 30.12 -17.01
C TYR A 324 -5.73 31.34 -16.61
N ILE A 325 -6.32 31.33 -15.41
CA ILE A 325 -7.26 32.33 -14.94
C ILE A 325 -6.57 33.22 -13.90
N VAL A 326 -6.56 34.53 -14.15
CA VAL A 326 -6.09 35.51 -13.17
C VAL A 326 -7.28 36.05 -12.40
N GLN A 327 -7.34 35.76 -11.10
CA GLN A 327 -8.36 36.26 -10.20
C GLN A 327 -7.88 37.52 -9.47
N GLU A 328 -8.65 38.60 -9.60
CA GLU A 328 -8.54 39.82 -8.79
C GLU A 328 -9.73 39.89 -7.81
N GLU A 329 -9.69 40.77 -6.80
CA GLU A 329 -10.61 40.75 -5.63
C GLU A 329 -12.11 40.64 -5.97
N GLU A 330 -12.57 41.17 -7.12
CA GLU A 330 -13.98 41.10 -7.57
C GLU A 330 -14.14 40.67 -9.05
N SER A 331 -13.09 40.21 -9.73
CA SER A 331 -13.16 39.88 -11.17
C SER A 331 -12.11 38.85 -11.60
N ALA A 332 -12.47 37.98 -12.54
CA ALA A 332 -11.54 37.05 -13.17
C ALA A 332 -11.32 37.41 -14.64
N TYR A 333 -10.10 37.25 -15.14
CA TYR A 333 -9.79 37.45 -16.55
C TYR A 333 -8.77 36.43 -17.06
N VAL A 334 -8.78 36.25 -18.38
CA VAL A 334 -7.75 35.51 -19.12
C VAL A 334 -7.01 36.47 -20.06
N TRP A 335 -5.79 36.09 -20.43
CA TRP A 335 -5.02 36.79 -21.46
C TRP A 335 -5.39 36.19 -22.82
N ALA A 336 -6.26 36.86 -23.58
CA ALA A 336 -6.78 36.36 -24.84
C ALA A 336 -6.23 37.12 -26.05
N ASP A 337 -6.19 36.47 -27.21
CA ASP A 337 -5.97 37.16 -28.48
C ASP A 337 -7.23 37.91 -28.92
N ASN A 338 -7.06 39.16 -29.35
CA ASN A 338 -8.17 40.01 -29.81
C ASN A 338 -8.58 39.80 -31.28
N GLY A 339 -8.11 38.72 -31.91
CA GLY A 339 -8.33 38.40 -33.33
C GLY A 339 -7.47 39.21 -34.29
N LYS A 340 -6.53 40.03 -33.79
CA LYS A 340 -5.56 40.79 -34.59
C LYS A 340 -4.12 40.45 -34.20
N ASN A 341 -3.91 39.25 -33.65
CA ASN A 341 -2.62 38.76 -33.16
C ASN A 341 -2.05 39.67 -32.06
N ARG A 342 -2.91 40.12 -31.14
CA ARG A 342 -2.57 41.05 -30.06
C ARG A 342 -3.30 40.64 -28.78
N LEU A 343 -2.55 40.57 -27.70
CA LEU A 343 -3.07 40.17 -26.39
C LEU A 343 -3.96 41.25 -25.79
N GLU A 344 -5.06 40.86 -25.16
CA GLU A 344 -5.95 41.70 -24.37
C GLU A 344 -6.36 40.99 -23.08
N LYS A 345 -6.72 41.74 -22.04
CA LYS A 345 -7.38 41.15 -20.88
C LYS A 345 -8.85 40.94 -21.23
N ARG A 346 -9.33 39.71 -21.12
CA ARG A 346 -10.73 39.37 -21.35
C ARG A 346 -11.34 38.88 -20.05
N GLU A 347 -12.30 39.64 -19.53
CA GLU A 347 -13.07 39.25 -18.34
C GLU A 347 -13.88 37.99 -18.62
N VAL A 348 -13.88 37.08 -17.65
CA VAL A 348 -14.61 35.80 -17.70
C VAL A 348 -15.46 35.65 -16.45
N GLU A 349 -16.64 35.05 -16.63
CA GLU A 349 -17.54 34.69 -15.53
C GLU A 349 -17.29 33.24 -15.13
N LEU A 350 -16.82 33.05 -13.89
CA LEU A 350 -16.52 31.72 -13.34
C LEU A 350 -17.77 31.10 -12.72
N GLY A 351 -18.00 29.83 -13.01
CA GLY A 351 -19.05 28.97 -12.46
C GLY A 351 -18.51 28.08 -11.35
N GLU A 352 -18.86 26.79 -11.39
CA GLU A 352 -18.41 25.80 -10.41
C GLU A 352 -16.90 25.55 -10.49
N TYR A 353 -16.27 25.33 -9.33
CA TYR A 353 -14.87 24.89 -9.22
C TYR A 353 -14.84 23.39 -8.96
N ASP A 354 -14.07 22.66 -9.76
CA ASP A 354 -13.82 21.24 -9.56
C ASP A 354 -12.43 21.02 -8.96
N GLU A 355 -12.39 20.55 -7.71
CA GLU A 355 -11.16 20.27 -6.97
C GLU A 355 -10.35 19.10 -7.57
N ASN A 356 -10.98 18.14 -8.25
CA ASN A 356 -10.32 16.99 -8.86
C ASN A 356 -9.68 17.36 -10.21
N LEU A 357 -10.32 18.24 -10.97
CA LEU A 357 -9.83 18.73 -12.27
C LEU A 357 -8.94 19.98 -12.13
N GLY A 358 -8.97 20.69 -11.00
CA GLY A 358 -8.26 21.96 -10.81
C GLY A 358 -8.74 23.05 -11.78
N ALA A 359 -10.02 23.03 -12.14
CA ALA A 359 -10.60 23.82 -13.22
C ALA A 359 -11.90 24.53 -12.79
N TYR A 360 -12.14 25.69 -13.38
CA TYR A 360 -13.40 26.43 -13.25
C TYR A 360 -14.24 26.24 -14.51
N GLU A 361 -15.55 26.10 -14.31
CA GLU A 361 -16.51 26.27 -15.40
C GLU A 361 -16.49 27.74 -15.86
N ILE A 362 -16.42 27.97 -17.17
CA ILE A 362 -16.53 29.29 -17.77
C ILE A 362 -17.96 29.46 -18.28
N VAL A 363 -18.74 30.26 -17.54
CA VAL A 363 -20.16 30.53 -17.83
C VAL A 363 -20.28 31.51 -19.00
N SER A 364 -19.40 32.51 -19.06
CA SER A 364 -19.39 33.50 -20.13
C SER A 364 -18.03 34.21 -20.27
N GLY A 365 -17.80 34.84 -21.43
CA GLY A 365 -16.60 35.64 -21.70
C GLY A 365 -15.50 34.95 -22.52
N LEU A 366 -15.60 33.64 -22.76
CA LEU A 366 -14.63 32.87 -23.53
C LEU A 366 -15.32 31.76 -24.35
N SER A 367 -14.75 31.41 -25.50
CA SER A 367 -15.20 30.33 -26.37
C SER A 367 -14.04 29.39 -26.75
N GLY A 368 -14.35 28.18 -27.23
CA GLY A 368 -13.33 27.19 -27.59
C GLY A 368 -12.38 27.64 -28.71
N GLU A 369 -12.85 28.48 -29.64
CA GLU A 369 -12.04 29.00 -30.75
C GLU A 369 -11.09 30.13 -30.33
N ASP A 370 -11.27 30.71 -29.13
CA ASP A 370 -10.42 31.78 -28.64
C ASP A 370 -9.03 31.25 -28.32
N ALA A 371 -7.99 32.03 -28.67
CA ALA A 371 -6.61 31.71 -28.30
C ALA A 371 -6.23 32.48 -27.02
N ILE A 372 -5.70 31.78 -26.03
CA ILE A 372 -5.28 32.34 -24.75
C ILE A 372 -3.80 32.07 -24.47
N ALA A 373 -3.17 32.99 -23.74
CA ALA A 373 -1.80 32.84 -23.25
C ALA A 373 -1.80 32.35 -21.80
N PHE A 374 -0.76 31.62 -21.41
CA PHE A 374 -0.48 31.33 -20.02
C PHE A 374 -0.16 32.65 -19.27
N PRO A 375 -0.81 32.95 -18.14
CA PRO A 375 -0.55 34.17 -17.39
C PRO A 375 0.87 34.13 -16.81
N MET A 376 1.67 35.14 -17.13
CA MET A 376 3.01 35.33 -16.56
C MET A 376 3.24 36.79 -16.19
N GLU A 377 4.17 37.00 -15.25
CA GLU A 377 4.59 38.35 -14.89
C GLU A 377 5.21 39.06 -16.10
N GLY A 378 4.86 40.33 -16.31
CA GLY A 378 5.36 41.12 -17.44
C GLY A 378 4.46 41.16 -18.66
N LEU A 379 3.41 40.33 -18.74
CA LEU A 379 2.40 40.45 -19.81
C LEU A 379 1.70 41.82 -19.75
N TYR A 380 1.51 42.42 -20.92
CA TYR A 380 0.79 43.68 -21.08
C TYR A 380 -0.08 43.63 -22.35
N GLU A 381 -1.16 44.42 -22.34
CA GLU A 381 -2.07 44.49 -23.48
C GLU A 381 -1.37 45.03 -24.73
N GLY A 382 -1.65 44.39 -25.86
CA GLY A 382 -1.09 44.77 -27.16
C GLY A 382 0.26 44.16 -27.50
N VAL A 383 0.80 43.24 -26.69
CA VAL A 383 1.91 42.37 -27.10
C VAL A 383 1.48 41.49 -28.27
N ALA A 384 2.39 41.18 -29.19
CA ALA A 384 2.06 40.33 -30.34
C ALA A 384 1.86 38.89 -29.89
N THR A 385 0.85 38.22 -30.41
CA THR A 385 0.60 36.80 -30.15
C THR A 385 1.05 35.95 -31.34
N VAL A 386 1.52 34.75 -31.05
CA VAL A 386 1.94 33.76 -32.04
C VAL A 386 1.45 32.38 -31.62
N THR A 387 1.11 31.54 -32.58
CA THR A 387 0.69 30.14 -32.35
C THR A 387 1.81 29.15 -32.61
N ASP A 388 2.99 29.62 -33.04
CA ASP A 388 4.19 28.82 -33.22
C ASP A 388 5.18 29.19 -32.11
N ILE A 389 5.48 28.24 -31.24
CA ILE A 389 6.38 28.42 -30.10
C ILE A 389 7.80 28.81 -30.52
N SER A 390 8.24 28.40 -31.72
CA SER A 390 9.57 28.75 -32.25
C SER A 390 9.73 30.23 -32.61
N GLU A 391 8.61 30.96 -32.70
CA GLU A 391 8.62 32.40 -32.93
C GLU A 391 8.78 33.23 -31.65
N VAL A 392 8.74 32.60 -30.47
CA VAL A 392 8.89 33.26 -29.17
C VAL A 392 10.37 33.39 -28.83
N ASP A 393 10.80 34.63 -28.56
CA ASP A 393 12.14 34.91 -28.05
C ASP A 393 12.12 34.94 -26.52
N TYR A 394 12.40 33.78 -25.90
CA TYR A 394 12.50 33.63 -24.45
C TYR A 394 13.68 34.39 -23.83
N THR A 395 14.58 34.97 -24.64
CA THR A 395 15.66 35.82 -24.13
C THR A 395 15.23 37.29 -23.98
N SER A 396 14.03 37.67 -24.47
CA SER A 396 13.47 39.02 -24.37
C SER A 396 13.29 39.45 -22.90
N PRO A 397 13.41 40.77 -22.59
CA PRO A 397 13.04 41.33 -21.29
C PRO A 397 11.61 41.01 -20.83
N LEU A 398 10.71 40.64 -21.74
CA LEU A 398 9.37 40.15 -21.40
C LEU A 398 9.43 38.88 -20.54
N TYR A 399 10.36 37.98 -20.87
CA TYR A 399 10.56 36.69 -20.19
C TYR A 399 11.66 36.75 -19.13
N ASN A 400 12.60 37.71 -19.24
CA ASN A 400 13.70 37.92 -18.31
C ASN A 400 13.66 39.34 -17.73
N GLN A 401 12.76 39.58 -16.78
CA GLN A 401 12.70 40.86 -16.08
C GLN A 401 13.88 40.96 -15.11
N GLU A 402 14.82 41.89 -15.35
CA GLU A 402 15.97 42.13 -14.46
C GLU A 402 15.48 42.54 -13.06
N GLY A 403 15.49 41.61 -12.10
CA GLY A 403 14.94 41.83 -10.76
C GLY A 403 15.07 40.72 -9.73
N GLU A 404 15.53 39.51 -10.06
CA GLU A 404 15.97 38.54 -9.03
C GLU A 404 17.50 38.43 -9.04
N GLU A 405 18.11 38.96 -7.98
CA GLU A 405 19.50 38.66 -7.65
C GLU A 405 19.63 37.16 -7.36
N GLY A 406 20.25 36.44 -8.29
CA GLY A 406 21.05 35.23 -8.07
C GLY A 406 20.42 34.11 -7.22
N VAL A 407 19.76 33.17 -7.90
CA VAL A 407 19.88 31.76 -7.53
C VAL A 407 20.65 31.08 -8.67
N ASP A 408 21.68 30.35 -8.28
CA ASP A 408 22.74 29.80 -9.13
C ASP A 408 22.22 29.10 -10.39
N GLY A 409 22.69 29.58 -11.55
CA GLY A 409 22.48 28.93 -12.84
C GLY A 409 23.34 27.68 -12.95
N GLU A 410 22.71 26.51 -12.81
CA GLU A 410 23.22 25.25 -13.35
C GLU A 410 23.00 25.29 -14.87
N ASN A 411 24.11 25.48 -15.60
CA ASN A 411 24.18 25.50 -17.06
C ASN A 411 23.66 24.17 -17.66
N PHE A 412 22.61 24.23 -18.47
CA PHE A 412 22.40 23.28 -19.56
C PHE A 412 23.23 23.74 -20.76
N ASP A 413 24.51 23.36 -20.80
CA ASP A 413 25.37 23.56 -21.98
C ASP A 413 25.24 22.38 -22.94
N GLY A 414 24.39 22.57 -23.96
CA GLY A 414 24.39 21.77 -25.19
C GLY A 414 25.28 22.43 -26.24
N GLY A 415 26.59 22.16 -26.18
CA GLY A 415 27.57 22.68 -27.13
C GLY A 415 28.05 21.65 -28.15
N MET A 416 27.48 21.69 -29.36
CA MET A 416 27.99 21.02 -30.57
C MET A 416 28.80 22.02 -31.43
N GLY A 417 30.04 21.67 -31.79
CA GLY A 417 30.87 22.35 -32.81
C GLY A 417 32.34 22.46 -32.39
N ALA A 418 33.29 21.71 -32.97
CA ALA A 418 34.08 22.09 -34.16
C ALA A 418 34.74 23.46 -33.96
N ASP A 419 36.05 23.68 -33.94
CA ASP A 419 37.21 23.19 -34.69
C ASP A 419 38.49 23.64 -33.92
N GLY A 420 39.61 22.92 -33.91
CA GLY A 420 40.62 22.98 -34.96
C GLY A 420 41.92 23.63 -34.47
N GLU A 421 43.03 22.90 -34.63
CA GLU A 421 44.43 23.35 -34.72
C GLU A 421 45.29 23.44 -33.43
N ASN A 422 45.97 22.30 -33.18
CA ASN A 422 47.43 22.14 -33.13
C ASN A 422 48.27 22.81 -32.02
N PHE A 423 48.92 21.97 -31.19
CA PHE A 423 50.39 21.89 -31.14
C PHE A 423 50.88 20.54 -30.56
N ASP A 424 51.27 19.67 -31.49
CA ASP A 424 52.37 18.69 -31.52
C ASP A 424 52.90 17.95 -30.27
N SER A 425 52.67 16.63 -30.33
CA SER A 425 53.52 15.46 -30.07
C SER A 425 55.04 15.61 -29.84
N ASP A 426 55.60 14.80 -28.94
CA ASP A 426 56.66 13.78 -29.21
C ASP A 426 56.85 12.91 -27.94
N MET A 427 56.39 11.65 -27.93
CA MET A 427 57.17 10.39 -28.11
C MET A 427 58.25 10.08 -27.06
N GLY A 428 58.22 8.85 -26.55
CA GLY A 428 59.37 8.22 -25.92
C GLY A 428 59.00 6.96 -25.14
N ALA A 429 59.41 5.81 -25.64
CA ALA A 429 59.21 4.48 -25.07
C ALA A 429 60.48 3.98 -24.37
N ASP A 430 60.32 3.38 -23.19
CA ASP A 430 61.16 2.35 -22.57
C ASP A 430 60.51 2.02 -21.20
N GLY A 431 60.37 0.77 -20.74
CA GLY A 431 61.39 -0.26 -20.65
C GLY A 431 62.08 -0.13 -19.30
N GLU A 432 61.88 -1.09 -18.39
CA GLU A 432 62.85 -1.62 -17.40
C GLU A 432 62.14 -2.17 -16.14
N ASN A 433 62.56 -3.39 -15.79
CA ASN A 433 62.26 -4.13 -14.56
C ASN A 433 62.89 -3.44 -13.34
N PHE A 434 62.39 -3.69 -12.12
CA PHE A 434 63.09 -4.50 -11.10
C PHE A 434 62.40 -4.50 -9.73
N ASP A 435 62.53 -5.65 -9.09
CA ASP A 435 62.19 -6.01 -7.71
C ASP A 435 62.86 -5.11 -6.64
N GLY A 436 62.34 -5.14 -5.40
CA GLY A 436 63.14 -4.74 -4.24
C GLY A 436 62.36 -4.47 -2.96
N GLU A 437 62.50 -5.39 -2.00
CA GLU A 437 62.00 -5.38 -0.63
C GLU A 437 62.52 -4.23 0.27
N GLY A 438 61.82 -4.03 1.40
CA GLY A 438 62.30 -3.37 2.64
C GLY A 438 61.55 -2.08 2.96
N SER A 439 61.16 -1.75 4.19
CA SER A 439 61.53 -2.27 5.52
C SER A 439 60.73 -1.52 6.61
N GLY A 440 60.60 -2.16 7.79
CA GLY A 440 60.50 -1.57 9.14
C GLY A 440 59.30 -0.66 9.46
N ASP A 441 58.37 -1.06 10.33
CA ASP A 441 58.47 -1.26 11.79
C ASP A 441 58.39 0.04 12.64
N SER A 442 57.78 -0.13 13.81
CA SER A 442 57.55 0.73 14.98
C SER A 442 56.22 1.52 14.98
N GLY A 443 55.35 1.34 15.97
CA GLY A 443 55.38 0.44 17.11
C GLY A 443 54.43 0.88 18.23
N SER A 444 54.32 -0.02 19.21
CA SER A 444 54.03 0.22 20.62
C SER A 444 52.54 0.42 20.98
N ASP A 445 51.93 -0.20 21.99
CA ASP A 445 52.29 -1.17 23.07
C ASP A 445 50.97 -1.26 23.90
N GLY A 446 50.44 -2.43 24.27
CA GLY A 446 50.78 -3.20 25.48
C GLY A 446 49.75 -2.94 26.59
N GLY A 447 49.26 -3.86 27.43
CA GLY A 447 49.46 -5.31 27.67
C GLY A 447 48.25 -5.83 28.49
N GLU A 448 47.90 -7.12 28.42
CA GLU A 448 48.35 -8.23 29.30
C GLU A 448 47.63 -8.26 30.68
N GLU A 449 47.26 -9.37 31.34
CA GLU A 449 47.30 -10.84 31.13
C GLU A 449 46.64 -11.50 32.36
N THR A 450 46.71 -12.84 32.42
CA THR A 450 46.36 -13.80 33.49
C THR A 450 44.95 -14.43 33.39
N GLY A 451 44.76 -15.75 33.31
CA GLY A 451 45.69 -16.90 33.33
C GLY A 451 45.01 -18.12 33.97
N GLU A 452 45.34 -19.31 33.45
CA GLU A 452 45.13 -20.69 33.99
C GLU A 452 43.75 -21.35 33.72
N GLY A 453 43.59 -22.54 33.10
CA GLY A 453 44.45 -23.73 32.89
C GLY A 453 43.89 -24.92 33.71
N LEU A 454 43.33 -26.00 33.12
CA LEU A 454 43.90 -27.36 32.90
C LEU A 454 42.71 -28.26 32.43
N GLU A 455 42.67 -28.95 31.29
CA GLU A 455 43.35 -30.19 30.79
C GLU A 455 43.05 -31.53 31.52
N ASP A 456 42.44 -32.48 30.79
CA ASP A 456 42.81 -33.91 30.53
C ASP A 456 41.68 -34.53 29.64
N GLY A 457 41.83 -35.11 28.42
CA GLY A 457 42.65 -36.25 27.97
C GLY A 457 42.03 -37.57 28.46
N THR A 458 41.74 -38.67 27.74
CA THR A 458 42.15 -39.20 26.41
C THR A 458 41.23 -40.41 26.03
N ASP A 459 41.09 -40.66 24.71
CA ASP A 459 40.49 -41.76 23.90
C ASP A 459 41.26 -43.13 23.99
N PRO A 460 41.13 -44.23 23.17
CA PRO A 460 40.04 -44.90 22.37
C PRO A 460 39.95 -46.47 22.50
N GLY A 461 38.92 -47.10 21.88
CA GLY A 461 39.16 -48.21 20.91
C GLY A 461 38.55 -49.64 21.08
N SER A 462 37.95 -50.14 19.97
CA SER A 462 37.78 -51.54 19.45
C SER A 462 36.67 -52.46 20.00
N GLU A 463 35.67 -52.85 19.19
CA GLU A 463 35.52 -54.07 18.33
C GLU A 463 35.06 -55.35 19.07
N ASP A 464 33.89 -55.93 18.73
CA ASP A 464 33.71 -57.29 18.17
C ASP A 464 32.21 -57.68 18.04
N SER A 465 32.00 -58.66 17.17
CA SER A 465 30.89 -59.18 16.35
C SER A 465 29.76 -60.05 16.96
N GLY A 466 28.63 -60.13 16.23
CA GLY A 466 28.20 -61.39 15.58
C GLY A 466 26.96 -62.18 16.08
N SER A 467 26.05 -62.48 15.11
CA SER A 467 25.02 -63.57 15.02
C SER A 467 23.67 -63.39 15.76
N GLY A 468 22.47 -63.76 15.25
CA GLY A 468 22.01 -64.38 14.00
C GLY A 468 20.49 -64.71 14.06
N GLU A 469 19.87 -64.92 12.88
CA GLU A 469 18.64 -65.70 12.55
C GLU A 469 17.25 -65.17 13.01
N THR A 470 16.37 -64.64 12.15
CA THR A 470 15.39 -65.28 11.21
C THR A 470 14.36 -66.21 11.84
N GLU A 471 13.06 -65.89 11.70
CA GLU A 471 12.04 -66.75 11.05
C GLU A 471 10.71 -65.98 10.84
N SER A 472 10.21 -66.11 9.62
CA SER A 472 8.93 -65.70 9.05
C SER A 472 7.78 -66.62 9.45
N PHE A 473 6.54 -66.12 9.52
CA PHE A 473 5.37 -66.96 9.24
C PHE A 473 4.27 -66.20 8.49
N ASP A 474 3.61 -66.99 7.64
CA ASP A 474 2.91 -66.69 6.40
C ASP A 474 1.40 -66.94 6.57
N GLY A 475 0.60 -66.45 5.61
CA GLY A 475 -0.57 -67.20 5.13
C GLY A 475 -1.97 -66.78 5.59
N MET A 476 -2.69 -66.09 4.70
CA MET A 476 -4.15 -66.17 4.53
C MET A 476 -4.60 -67.59 4.12
N PRO A 477 -5.90 -67.95 4.22
CA PRO A 477 -6.83 -67.85 3.06
C PRO A 477 -8.26 -67.42 3.47
N ARG A 478 -9.01 -66.61 2.68
CA ARG A 478 -9.81 -66.86 1.45
C ARG A 478 -11.15 -67.61 1.64
N GLU A 479 -12.21 -66.98 1.09
CA GLU A 479 -13.48 -67.50 0.51
C GLU A 479 -14.85 -67.35 1.23
N GLY A 480 -15.83 -66.89 0.43
CA GLY A 480 -17.29 -67.09 0.53
C GLY A 480 -18.03 -66.02 1.32
N GLY A 481 -19.02 -65.26 0.83
CA GLY A 481 -20.00 -65.52 -0.22
C GLY A 481 -21.40 -65.73 0.39
N GLU A 482 -22.35 -64.90 -0.02
CA GLU A 482 -23.83 -65.06 0.02
C GLU A 482 -24.68 -64.27 1.05
N GLU A 483 -25.61 -63.50 0.45
CA GLU A 483 -26.86 -62.96 0.98
C GLU A 483 -27.72 -64.03 1.69
N ASN A 484 -28.51 -63.66 2.72
CA ASN A 484 -29.93 -63.33 2.56
C ASN A 484 -30.68 -63.13 3.91
N THR A 485 -31.76 -62.34 3.82
CA THR A 485 -33.06 -62.43 4.53
C THR A 485 -33.27 -61.94 5.97
N GLU A 486 -34.19 -60.96 6.02
CA GLU A 486 -35.42 -60.88 6.84
C GLU A 486 -35.44 -60.28 8.27
N ALA A 487 -36.24 -59.19 8.34
CA ALA A 487 -37.48 -59.05 9.13
C ALA A 487 -37.49 -58.17 10.41
N GLY A 488 -38.61 -57.42 10.53
CA GLY A 488 -39.14 -56.78 11.75
C GLY A 488 -39.17 -55.25 11.64
N ASP A 489 -40.20 -54.58 11.10
CA ASP A 489 -41.56 -54.37 11.64
C ASP A 489 -41.62 -53.82 13.08
N ALA A 490 -42.04 -52.56 13.21
CA ALA A 490 -43.05 -52.09 14.18
C ALA A 490 -43.28 -50.58 14.02
N GLY A 491 -44.50 -50.19 13.62
CA GLY A 491 -45.04 -48.85 13.81
C GLY A 491 -45.85 -48.73 15.11
N ALA A 492 -46.13 -47.49 15.51
CA ALA A 492 -47.27 -47.00 16.31
C ALA A 492 -46.96 -45.53 16.69
N ASP A 493 -47.69 -44.55 16.12
CA ASP A 493 -48.92 -43.94 16.64
C ASP A 493 -48.68 -42.91 17.76
N GLU A 494 -49.03 -41.64 17.50
CA GLU A 494 -50.09 -40.89 18.21
C GLU A 494 -49.97 -39.36 17.98
N GLU A 495 -50.97 -38.79 17.30
CA GLU A 495 -51.42 -37.40 17.45
C GLU A 495 -52.32 -37.30 18.70
N PRO A 496 -52.47 -36.15 19.40
CA PRO A 496 -53.27 -35.03 18.86
C PRO A 496 -52.89 -33.59 19.33
N ALA A 497 -53.43 -32.59 18.62
CA ALA A 497 -53.45 -31.14 18.94
C ALA A 497 -54.58 -30.76 19.96
N PRO A 498 -54.99 -29.48 20.19
CA PRO A 498 -54.34 -28.13 20.27
C PRO A 498 -54.76 -27.31 21.53
N LYS A 499 -54.26 -26.05 21.74
CA LYS A 499 -55.03 -24.79 22.06
C LYS A 499 -54.27 -23.62 22.77
N SER A 500 -54.47 -22.42 22.21
CA SER A 500 -54.81 -21.09 22.78
C SER A 500 -53.99 -20.32 23.85
N GLY A 501 -53.64 -19.05 23.55
CA GLY A 501 -54.29 -17.84 24.12
C GLY A 501 -53.55 -16.94 25.16
N GLY A 502 -53.62 -15.61 24.95
CA GLY A 502 -53.41 -14.50 25.95
C GLY A 502 -52.08 -13.74 25.81
N VAL A 503 -51.92 -12.45 25.45
CA VAL A 503 -52.51 -11.11 25.80
C VAL A 503 -52.01 -10.52 27.14
N MET A 504 -51.66 -9.21 27.11
CA MET A 504 -51.37 -8.21 28.18
C MET A 504 -49.87 -8.02 28.53
N ASP A 505 -49.32 -6.83 28.79
CA ASP A 505 -49.84 -5.44 28.85
C ASP A 505 -48.66 -4.45 28.82
N GLU A 506 -48.96 -3.20 28.44
CA GLU A 506 -48.12 -2.00 28.60
C GLU A 506 -47.74 -1.72 30.06
N LEU A 507 -46.58 -1.08 30.28
CA LEU A 507 -46.40 -0.14 31.39
C LEU A 507 -45.28 0.88 31.08
N THR A 508 -45.73 2.06 30.68
CA THR A 508 -45.00 3.33 30.75
C THR A 508 -44.74 3.72 32.21
N VAL A 509 -43.51 4.12 32.54
CA VAL A 509 -43.23 5.03 33.68
C VAL A 509 -42.17 6.05 33.26
N THR A 510 -42.60 7.30 33.34
CA THR A 510 -41.84 8.56 33.23
C THR A 510 -41.08 8.90 34.51
N GLY A 511 -39.98 9.65 34.38
CA GLY A 511 -39.29 10.41 35.43
C GLY A 511 -37.78 10.35 35.20
N GLU A 512 -37.00 11.42 35.15
CA GLU A 512 -37.16 12.85 35.42
C GLU A 512 -36.14 13.61 34.55
#